data_AF-A0A0W0ETH8-F1
#
_entry.id   AF-A0A0W0ETH8-F1
#
_cell.length_a   1.000
_cell.length_b   1.000
_cell.length_c   1.000
_cell.angle_alpha   90.00
_cell.angle_beta   90.00
_cell.angle_gamma   90.00
#
_symmetry.space_group_name_H-M   'P 1'
#
loop_
_entity.id
_entity.type
_entity.pdbx_description
1 polymer ?
#
loop_
_entity_poly.entity_id
_entity_poly.type
_entity_poly.pdbx_seq_one_letter_code
_entity_poly.pdbx_strand_id
1 'polypeptide(L)'
;METPGSQDIPDVAPYYGPIYIADLITFGMWSIVCLQTFRYFTKYPKDRVVFKIMVIVQVALLNVELGFIIARGYGDLVSNFGNPESAFRAVPEYAYNLLFSTVIATLVQSFLAYRVWIFVGRKYIVPIIFIPMAIFELLAVSIYVARVLTLQAQAHHKLPLSAVYDIREQKLMLAYYSVSPVVDMAIAGFMFYYLSKKSNETPFTGCVCFP
;
A
#
# COMPACT_ATOMS: atom_id res chain seq x y z
N MET A 1 -42.63 -14.70 -30.50
CA MET A 1 -42.13 -13.32 -30.35
C MET A 1 -40.73 -13.44 -29.79
N GLU A 2 -39.75 -13.58 -30.67
CA GLU A 2 -38.34 -13.50 -30.31
C GLU A 2 -38.07 -12.07 -29.84
N THR A 3 -37.68 -11.94 -28.57
CA THR A 3 -37.22 -10.67 -28.02
C THR A 3 -35.97 -10.24 -28.80
N PRO A 4 -36.01 -9.07 -29.48
CA PRO A 4 -34.88 -8.62 -30.28
C PRO A 4 -33.68 -8.35 -29.37
N GLY A 5 -32.56 -9.01 -29.69
CA GLY A 5 -31.19 -8.77 -29.22
C GLY A 5 -31.05 -8.11 -27.85
N SER A 6 -30.82 -8.93 -26.81
CA SER A 6 -30.05 -8.47 -25.66
C SER A 6 -28.71 -7.95 -26.19
N GLN A 7 -28.57 -6.63 -26.28
CA GLN A 7 -27.25 -6.02 -26.35
C GLN A 7 -26.43 -6.66 -25.23
N ASP A 8 -25.40 -7.42 -25.56
CA ASP A 8 -24.47 -7.99 -24.59
C ASP A 8 -23.80 -6.81 -23.88
N ILE A 9 -24.40 -6.35 -22.78
CA ILE A 9 -23.78 -5.38 -21.89
C ILE A 9 -22.53 -6.10 -21.38
N PRO A 10 -21.32 -5.60 -21.67
CA PRO A 10 -20.11 -6.27 -21.24
C PRO A 10 -20.17 -6.45 -19.72
N ASP A 11 -20.01 -7.69 -19.26
CA ASP A 11 -20.09 -8.01 -17.84
C ASP A 11 -18.94 -7.32 -17.09
N VAL A 12 -19.29 -6.31 -16.29
CA VAL A 12 -18.33 -5.52 -15.49
C VAL A 12 -18.11 -6.13 -14.10
N ALA A 13 -18.86 -7.16 -13.71
CA ALA A 13 -18.74 -7.82 -12.42
C ALA A 13 -17.33 -8.39 -12.12
N PRO A 14 -16.58 -8.95 -13.10
CA PRO A 14 -15.22 -9.44 -12.88
C PRO A 14 -14.22 -8.35 -12.49
N TYR A 15 -14.51 -7.08 -12.79
CA TYR A 15 -13.63 -5.95 -12.50
C TYR A 15 -14.00 -5.28 -11.17
N TYR A 16 -15.27 -4.93 -10.98
CA TYR A 16 -15.71 -4.24 -9.77
C TYR A 16 -15.81 -5.16 -8.54
N GLY A 17 -16.12 -6.45 -8.73
CA GLY A 17 -16.26 -7.41 -7.63
C GLY A 17 -14.97 -7.56 -6.80
N PRO A 18 -13.82 -7.89 -7.42
CA PRO A 18 -12.55 -8.01 -6.70
C PRO A 18 -12.09 -6.70 -6.05
N ILE A 19 -12.27 -5.56 -6.72
CA ILE A 19 -11.89 -4.24 -6.20
C ILE A 19 -12.71 -3.91 -4.94
N TYR A 20 -14.01 -4.15 -4.97
CA TYR A 20 -14.88 -3.92 -3.82
C TYR A 20 -14.48 -4.78 -2.60
N ILE A 21 -14.16 -6.06 -2.82
CA ILE A 21 -13.67 -6.94 -1.74
C ILE A 21 -12.32 -6.44 -1.20
N ALA A 22 -11.41 -5.99 -2.06
CA ALA A 22 -10.13 -5.41 -1.65
C ALA A 22 -10.31 -4.14 -0.80
N ASP A 23 -11.27 -3.29 -1.15
CA ASP A 23 -11.61 -2.09 -0.37
C ASP A 23 -12.10 -2.47 1.04
N LEU A 24 -12.98 -3.46 1.16
CA LEU A 24 -13.46 -3.97 2.46
C LEU A 24 -12.32 -4.49 3.34
N ILE A 25 -11.38 -5.24 2.77
CA ILE A 25 -10.18 -5.71 3.47
C ILE A 25 -9.33 -4.51 3.92
N THR A 26 -9.19 -3.49 3.07
CA THR A 26 -8.44 -2.27 3.38
C THR A 26 -9.01 -1.53 4.59
N PHE A 27 -10.34 -1.43 4.72
CA PHE A 27 -10.98 -0.89 5.93
C PHE A 27 -10.66 -1.71 7.19
N GLY A 28 -10.63 -3.04 7.07
CA GLY A 28 -10.20 -3.93 8.14
C GLY A 28 -8.75 -3.69 8.57
N MET A 29 -7.84 -3.57 7.60
CA MET A 29 -6.42 -3.28 7.87
C MET A 29 -6.21 -1.90 8.48
N TRP A 30 -6.96 -0.89 8.04
CA TRP A 30 -6.94 0.46 8.64
C TRP A 30 -7.30 0.41 10.13
N SER A 31 -8.31 -0.38 10.50
CA SER A 31 -8.72 -0.57 11.89
C SER A 31 -7.60 -1.17 12.74
N ILE A 32 -6.84 -2.13 12.18
CA ILE A 32 -5.68 -2.73 12.85
C ILE A 32 -4.57 -1.68 13.07
N VAL A 33 -4.30 -0.82 12.08
CA VAL A 33 -3.29 0.25 12.21
C VAL A 33 -3.69 1.26 13.30
N CYS A 34 -4.97 1.61 13.41
CA CYS A 34 -5.48 2.45 14.50
C CYS A 34 -5.18 1.84 15.88
N LEU A 35 -5.39 0.53 16.04
CA LEU A 35 -5.05 -0.18 17.28
C LEU A 35 -3.54 -0.22 17.55
N GLN A 36 -2.72 -0.43 16.51
CA GLN A 36 -1.26 -0.40 16.63
C GLN A 36 -0.77 0.97 17.11
N THR A 37 -1.31 2.04 16.54
CA THR A 37 -1.02 3.42 16.92
C THR A 37 -1.41 3.69 18.36
N PHE A 38 -2.62 3.29 18.78
CA PHE A 38 -3.07 3.43 20.17
C PHE A 38 -2.11 2.73 21.14
N ARG A 39 -1.77 1.47 20.86
CA ARG A 39 -0.82 0.70 21.68
C ARG A 39 0.56 1.34 21.75
N TYR A 40 1.03 1.94 20.66
CA TYR A 40 2.31 2.64 20.62
C TYR A 40 2.33 3.84 21.58
N PHE A 41 1.28 4.67 21.55
CA PHE A 41 1.18 5.84 22.43
C PHE A 41 1.05 5.46 23.92
N THR A 42 0.34 4.38 24.25
CA THR A 42 0.21 3.91 25.63
C THR A 42 1.51 3.30 26.16
N LYS A 43 2.20 2.48 25.35
CA LYS A 43 3.37 1.69 25.82
C LYS A 43 4.67 2.49 25.83
N TYR A 44 4.82 3.49 24.96
CA TYR A 44 6.07 4.23 24.79
C TYR A 44 5.90 5.75 25.01
N PRO A 45 5.48 6.19 26.21
CA PRO A 45 5.25 7.61 26.47
C PRO A 45 6.55 8.44 26.45
N LYS A 46 7.71 7.84 26.76
CA LYS A 46 9.03 8.50 26.79
C LYS A 46 9.82 8.43 25.48
N ASP A 47 9.24 7.90 24.40
CA ASP A 47 9.93 7.78 23.12
C ASP A 47 10.16 9.15 22.46
N ARG A 48 11.18 9.24 21.59
CA ARG A 48 11.55 10.50 20.92
C ARG A 48 10.37 11.07 20.13
N VAL A 49 10.17 12.38 20.23
CA VAL A 49 9.07 13.11 19.59
C VAL A 49 9.01 12.88 18.07
N VAL A 50 10.17 12.71 17.42
CA VAL A 50 10.26 12.39 15.99
C VAL A 50 9.43 11.16 15.62
N PHE A 51 9.50 10.06 16.38
CA PHE A 51 8.72 8.86 16.08
C PHE A 51 7.22 9.06 16.32
N LYS A 52 6.85 9.88 17.30
CA LYS A 52 5.44 10.23 17.53
C LYS A 52 4.87 11.02 16.37
N ILE A 53 5.63 12.01 15.85
CA ILE A 53 5.24 12.79 14.67
C ILE A 53 5.10 11.87 13.45
N MET A 54 6.07 10.98 13.21
CA MET A 54 6.00 10.05 12.08
C MET A 54 4.75 9.17 12.14
N VAL A 55 4.39 8.63 13.32
CA VAL A 55 3.17 7.80 13.48
C VAL A 55 1.90 8.63 13.23
N ILE A 56 1.85 9.88 13.69
CA ILE A 56 0.69 10.76 13.42
C ILE A 56 0.57 11.07 11.93
N VAL A 57 1.68 11.41 11.27
CA VAL A 57 1.73 11.65 9.82
C VAL A 57 1.29 10.40 9.06
N GLN A 58 1.75 9.23 9.49
CA GLN A 58 1.37 7.95 8.89
C GLN A 58 -0.14 7.73 8.93
N VAL A 59 -0.76 7.91 10.10
CA VAL A 59 -2.21 7.75 10.25
C VAL A 59 -2.95 8.81 9.44
N ALA A 60 -2.47 10.06 9.41
CA ALA A 60 -3.09 11.11 8.63
C ALA A 60 -3.09 10.78 7.12
N LEU A 61 -1.96 10.31 6.59
CA LEU A 61 -1.85 9.90 5.19
C LEU A 61 -2.77 8.72 4.85
N LEU A 62 -2.86 7.72 5.73
CA LEU A 62 -3.79 6.60 5.57
C LEU A 62 -5.25 7.04 5.55
N ASN A 63 -5.64 8.06 6.32
CA ASN A 63 -7.00 8.62 6.28
C ASN A 63 -7.28 9.31 4.94
N VAL A 64 -6.29 10.00 4.37
CA VAL A 64 -6.41 10.65 3.05
C VAL A 64 -6.56 9.60 1.95
N GLU A 65 -5.73 8.56 1.95
CA GLU A 65 -5.84 7.44 1.00
C GLU A 65 -7.22 6.77 1.10
N LEU A 66 -7.70 6.52 2.32
CA LEU A 66 -9.03 5.94 2.54
C LEU A 66 -10.15 6.83 2.01
N GLY A 67 -10.03 8.15 2.15
CA GLY A 67 -10.95 9.13 1.58
C GLY A 67 -11.04 9.03 0.05
N PHE A 68 -9.90 8.85 -0.63
CA PHE A 68 -9.87 8.63 -2.09
C PHE A 68 -10.55 7.32 -2.49
N ILE A 69 -10.34 6.25 -1.74
CA ILE A 69 -11.00 4.95 -1.98
C ILE A 69 -12.52 5.10 -1.88
N ILE A 70 -13.02 5.78 -0.83
CA ILE A 70 -14.46 6.00 -0.65
C ILE A 70 -15.05 6.87 -1.78
N ALA A 71 -14.39 7.98 -2.12
CA ALA A 71 -14.87 8.90 -3.15
C ALA A 71 -14.97 8.21 -4.52
N ARG A 72 -13.95 7.42 -4.87
CA ARG A 72 -13.91 6.62 -6.10
C ARG A 72 -14.98 5.53 -6.09
N GLY A 73 -15.08 4.77 -4.99
CA GLY A 73 -16.10 3.73 -4.86
C GLY A 73 -17.51 4.29 -5.03
N TYR A 74 -17.79 5.48 -4.51
CA TYR A 74 -19.06 6.17 -4.74
C TYR A 74 -19.23 6.60 -6.21
N GLY A 75 -18.20 7.15 -6.84
CA GLY A 75 -18.24 7.55 -8.25
C GLY A 75 -18.47 6.38 -9.21
N ASP A 76 -17.82 5.25 -8.96
CA ASP A 76 -17.86 4.06 -9.80
C ASP A 76 -19.13 3.23 -9.58
N LEU A 77 -19.55 3.01 -8.33
CA LEU A 77 -20.71 2.16 -8.00
C LEU A 77 -22.04 2.91 -7.98
N VAL A 78 -22.07 4.21 -7.63
CA VAL A 78 -23.33 4.96 -7.44
C VAL A 78 -23.56 5.95 -8.57
N SER A 79 -22.60 6.83 -8.85
CA SER A 79 -22.79 7.92 -9.81
C SER A 79 -22.82 7.45 -11.28
N ASN A 80 -22.06 6.40 -11.63
CA ASN A 80 -21.99 5.85 -12.99
C ASN A 80 -22.60 4.43 -13.09
N PHE A 81 -23.63 4.16 -12.29
CA PHE A 81 -24.29 2.85 -12.29
C PHE A 81 -24.84 2.51 -13.68
N GLY A 82 -24.38 1.39 -14.24
CA GLY A 82 -24.83 0.90 -15.56
C GLY A 82 -24.11 1.48 -16.77
N ASN A 83 -23.06 2.29 -16.60
CA ASN A 83 -22.21 2.76 -17.71
C ASN A 83 -20.92 1.93 -17.81
N PRO A 84 -20.77 1.03 -18.81
CA PRO A 84 -19.55 0.25 -18.97
C PRO A 84 -18.34 1.08 -19.44
N GLU A 85 -18.53 2.27 -20.04
CA GLU A 85 -17.41 3.11 -20.48
C GLU A 85 -16.64 3.76 -19.32
N SER A 86 -17.28 3.98 -18.17
CA SER A 86 -16.58 4.56 -17.01
C SER A 86 -15.58 3.59 -16.39
N ALA A 87 -15.80 2.28 -16.50
CA ALA A 87 -14.88 1.24 -16.03
C ALA A 87 -13.53 1.26 -16.75
N PHE A 88 -13.52 1.66 -18.03
CA PHE A 88 -12.32 1.67 -18.88
C PHE A 88 -11.66 3.05 -18.99
N ARG A 89 -12.20 4.08 -18.34
CA ARG A 89 -11.55 5.40 -18.31
C ARG A 89 -10.43 5.42 -17.26
N ALA A 90 -9.26 5.85 -17.70
CA ALA A 90 -8.16 6.16 -16.80
C ALA A 90 -8.46 7.45 -16.04
N VAL A 91 -9.05 7.31 -14.85
CA VAL A 91 -9.31 8.44 -13.95
C VAL A 91 -7.98 8.83 -13.27
N PRO A 92 -7.58 10.12 -13.27
CA PRO A 92 -6.32 10.55 -12.67
C PRO A 92 -6.23 10.27 -11.15
N GLU A 93 -7.36 10.09 -10.50
CA GLU A 93 -7.51 9.70 -9.09
C GLU A 93 -6.76 8.41 -8.73
N TYR A 94 -6.63 7.45 -9.66
CA TYR A 94 -5.85 6.23 -9.44
C TYR A 94 -4.35 6.52 -9.30
N ALA A 95 -3.81 7.45 -10.07
CA ALA A 95 -2.40 7.83 -10.00
C ALA A 95 -2.08 8.55 -8.68
N TYR A 96 -2.98 9.43 -8.22
CA TYR A 96 -2.84 10.08 -6.92
C TYR A 96 -2.90 9.07 -5.78
N ASN A 97 -3.85 8.14 -5.81
CA ASN A 97 -3.95 7.10 -4.79
C ASN A 97 -2.68 6.24 -4.72
N LEU A 98 -2.14 5.84 -5.88
CA LEU A 98 -0.89 5.09 -5.95
C LEU A 98 0.30 5.87 -5.35
N LEU A 99 0.39 7.18 -5.61
CA LEU A 99 1.41 8.04 -5.00
C LEU A 99 1.31 8.04 -3.48
N PHE A 100 0.11 8.24 -2.93
CA PHE A 100 -0.10 8.22 -1.49
C PHE A 100 0.26 6.86 -0.89
N SER A 101 -0.20 5.77 -1.51
CA SER A 101 0.09 4.40 -1.09
C SER A 101 1.60 4.12 -1.05
N THR A 102 2.35 4.62 -2.03
CA THR A 102 3.81 4.48 -2.11
C THR A 102 4.50 5.23 -0.98
N VAL A 103 4.10 6.48 -0.73
CA VAL A 103 4.67 7.29 0.35
C VAL A 103 4.41 6.62 1.71
N ILE A 104 3.19 6.12 1.91
CA ILE A 104 2.78 5.39 3.10
C ILE A 104 3.63 4.12 3.27
N ALA A 105 3.82 3.33 2.21
CA ALA A 105 4.64 2.12 2.22
C ALA A 105 6.11 2.44 2.58
N THR A 106 6.73 3.42 1.91
CA THR A 106 8.12 3.82 2.19
C THR A 106 8.28 4.31 3.63
N LEU A 107 7.31 5.04 4.18
CA LEU A 107 7.34 5.50 5.57
C LEU A 107 7.28 4.32 6.56
N VAL A 108 6.34 3.38 6.38
CA VAL A 108 6.23 2.18 7.23
C VAL A 108 7.49 1.34 7.16
N GLN A 109 7.96 1.08 5.94
CA GLN A 109 9.18 0.35 5.67
C GLN A 109 10.41 1.01 6.32
N SER A 110 10.53 2.34 6.25
CA SER A 110 11.61 3.09 6.91
C SER A 110 11.56 2.95 8.44
N PHE A 111 10.37 2.93 9.02
CA PHE A 111 10.16 2.73 10.45
C PHE A 111 10.52 1.30 10.89
N LEU A 112 10.12 0.29 10.11
CA LEU A 112 10.47 -1.11 10.33
C LEU A 112 11.99 -1.32 10.21
N ALA A 113 12.62 -0.76 9.18
CA ALA A 113 14.07 -0.80 9.00
C ALA A 113 14.81 -0.14 10.18
N TYR A 114 14.34 1.02 10.66
CA TYR A 114 14.91 1.69 11.83
C TYR A 114 14.82 0.83 13.10
N ARG A 115 13.67 0.20 13.35
CA ARG A 115 13.49 -0.72 14.48
C ARG A 115 14.50 -1.85 14.42
N VAL A 116 14.63 -2.52 13.27
CA VAL A 116 15.58 -3.63 13.09
C VAL A 116 17.03 -3.16 13.26
N TRP A 117 17.40 -1.99 12.73
CA TRP A 117 18.75 -1.45 12.86
C TRP A 117 19.18 -1.25 14.32
N ILE A 118 18.27 -0.78 15.19
CA ILE A 118 18.52 -0.70 16.63
C ILE A 118 18.69 -2.09 17.23
N PHE A 119 17.80 -3.04 16.90
CA PHE A 119 17.83 -4.39 17.48
C PHE A 119 19.08 -5.18 17.11
N VAL A 120 19.59 -5.03 15.88
CA VAL A 120 20.78 -5.74 15.36
C VAL A 120 22.09 -5.12 15.89
N GLY A 121 22.05 -4.00 16.61
CA GLY A 121 23.23 -3.35 17.16
C GLY A 121 23.99 -2.52 16.12
N ARG A 122 23.26 -1.77 15.27
CA ARG A 122 23.79 -0.83 14.26
C ARG A 122 24.60 -1.45 13.12
N LYS A 123 24.49 -2.75 12.85
CA LYS A 123 25.17 -3.35 11.68
C LYS A 123 24.57 -2.83 10.37
N TYR A 124 25.44 -2.54 9.40
CA TYR A 124 25.07 -1.96 8.10
C TYR A 124 24.32 -2.91 7.15
N ILE A 125 24.09 -4.17 7.53
CA ILE A 125 23.40 -5.16 6.70
C ILE A 125 21.95 -4.73 6.39
N VAL A 126 21.27 -4.12 7.36
CA VAL A 126 19.88 -3.66 7.23
C VAL A 126 19.74 -2.55 6.18
N PRO A 127 20.49 -1.42 6.25
CA PRO A 127 20.38 -0.37 5.24
C PRO A 127 20.86 -0.82 3.85
N ILE A 128 21.83 -1.74 3.75
CA ILE A 128 22.33 -2.23 2.45
C ILE A 128 21.25 -2.98 1.66
N ILE A 129 20.41 -3.78 2.33
CA ILE A 129 19.32 -4.50 1.68
C ILE A 129 18.13 -3.57 1.43
N PHE A 130 17.88 -2.63 2.35
CA PHE A 130 16.71 -1.75 2.32
C PHE A 130 16.77 -0.65 1.25
N ILE A 131 17.90 0.06 1.16
CA ILE A 131 18.08 1.20 0.25
C ILE A 131 17.78 0.86 -1.23
N PRO A 132 18.32 -0.21 -1.82
CA PRO A 132 18.04 -0.52 -3.23
C PRO A 132 16.57 -0.87 -3.48
N MET A 133 15.88 -1.49 -2.51
CA MET A 133 14.46 -1.81 -2.62
C MET A 133 13.58 -0.55 -2.57
N ALA A 134 13.86 0.36 -1.63
CA ALA A 134 13.15 1.64 -1.54
C ALA A 134 13.36 2.51 -2.80
N ILE A 135 14.58 2.50 -3.36
CA ILE A 135 14.87 3.19 -4.63
C ILE A 135 14.06 2.56 -5.77
N PHE A 136 13.99 1.23 -5.84
CA PHE A 136 13.21 0.54 -6.87
C PHE A 136 11.71 0.90 -6.80
N GLU A 137 11.12 0.93 -5.60
CA GLU A 137 9.71 1.31 -5.42
C GLU A 137 9.43 2.74 -5.88
N LEU A 138 10.28 3.70 -5.48
CA LEU A 138 10.14 5.11 -5.88
C LEU A 138 10.35 5.32 -7.39
N LEU A 139 11.30 4.61 -8.00
CA LEU A 139 11.54 4.67 -9.43
C LEU A 139 10.37 4.06 -10.23
N ALA A 140 9.83 2.91 -9.81
CA ALA A 140 8.72 2.28 -10.49
C ALA A 140 7.47 3.19 -10.52
N VAL A 141 7.15 3.80 -9.38
CA VAL A 141 5.97 4.67 -9.24
C VAL A 141 6.17 5.99 -9.98
N SER A 142 7.36 6.59 -9.89
CA SER A 142 7.63 7.85 -10.61
C SER A 142 7.55 7.67 -12.14
N ILE A 143 8.05 6.55 -12.67
CA ILE A 143 7.91 6.21 -14.10
C ILE A 143 6.43 6.06 -14.46
N TYR A 144 5.65 5.32 -13.67
CA TYR A 144 4.23 5.10 -13.92
C TYR A 144 3.44 6.42 -13.93
N VAL A 145 3.63 7.25 -12.90
CA VAL A 145 2.93 8.54 -12.77
C VAL A 145 3.32 9.49 -13.91
N ALA A 146 4.60 9.56 -14.26
CA ALA A 146 5.05 10.35 -15.40
C ALA A 146 4.35 9.91 -16.70
N ARG A 147 4.20 8.59 -16.90
CA ARG A 147 3.52 8.03 -18.08
C ARG A 147 2.04 8.38 -18.10
N VAL A 148 1.34 8.19 -16.99
CA VAL A 148 -0.07 8.59 -16.86
C VAL A 148 -0.25 10.09 -17.15
N LEU A 149 0.59 10.96 -16.59
CA LEU A 149 0.50 12.40 -16.82
C LEU A 149 0.82 12.79 -18.28
N THR A 150 1.81 12.14 -18.92
CA THR A 150 2.12 12.41 -20.34
C THR A 150 1.00 11.97 -21.28
N LEU A 151 0.34 10.85 -20.97
CA LEU A 151 -0.81 10.36 -21.74
C LEU A 151 -2.03 11.29 -21.58
N GLN A 152 -2.23 11.85 -20.39
CA GLN A 152 -3.26 12.87 -20.14
C GLN A 152 -2.98 14.16 -20.93
N ALA A 153 -1.72 14.62 -20.98
CA ALA A 153 -1.34 15.78 -21.77
C ALA A 153 -1.57 15.56 -23.28
N GLN A 154 -1.41 14.34 -23.77
CA GLN A 154 -1.66 13.97 -25.17
C GLN A 154 -3.15 13.67 -25.46
N ALA A 155 -3.96 13.30 -24.46
CA ALA A 155 -5.38 12.99 -24.62
C ALA A 155 -6.24 14.20 -25.02
N HIS A 156 -5.76 15.44 -24.80
CA HIS A 156 -6.37 16.65 -25.39
C HIS A 156 -6.37 16.63 -26.94
N HIS A 157 -5.58 15.74 -27.56
CA HIS A 157 -5.47 15.60 -29.01
C HIS A 157 -5.63 14.12 -29.43
N LYS A 158 -6.84 13.57 -29.28
CA LYS A 158 -7.31 12.29 -29.88
C LYS A 158 -6.27 11.15 -29.89
N LEU A 159 -6.03 10.49 -28.75
CA LEU A 159 -5.29 9.23 -28.71
C LEU A 159 -6.19 8.02 -28.40
N PRO A 160 -5.91 6.84 -29.00
CA PRO A 160 -6.67 5.62 -28.77
C PRO A 160 -6.43 5.05 -27.36
N LEU A 161 -7.53 4.65 -26.72
CA LEU A 161 -7.62 4.10 -25.35
C LEU A 161 -6.75 2.85 -25.09
N SER A 162 -6.25 2.20 -26.14
CA SER A 162 -5.43 0.99 -26.09
C SER A 162 -3.97 1.24 -25.67
N ALA A 163 -3.47 2.48 -25.71
CA ALA A 163 -2.10 2.80 -25.29
C ALA A 163 -1.97 3.00 -23.77
N VAL A 164 -3.06 3.35 -23.09
CA VAL A 164 -3.11 3.50 -21.61
C VAL A 164 -3.29 2.14 -20.93
N TYR A 165 -3.95 1.20 -21.60
CA TYR A 165 -4.20 -0.18 -21.16
C TYR A 165 -3.29 -1.20 -21.85
N ASP A 166 -2.03 -0.86 -22.11
CA ASP A 166 -1.07 -1.88 -22.55
C ASP A 166 -0.89 -2.90 -21.40
N ILE A 167 -1.07 -4.19 -21.69
CA ILE A 167 -1.02 -5.30 -20.71
C ILE A 167 0.29 -5.29 -19.90
N ARG A 168 1.33 -4.67 -20.45
CA ARG A 168 2.62 -4.46 -19.82
C ARG A 168 2.57 -3.54 -18.59
N GLU A 169 1.79 -2.47 -18.61
CA GLU A 169 1.69 -1.50 -17.50
C GLU A 169 0.86 -2.09 -16.33
N GLN A 170 -0.17 -2.90 -16.61
CA GLN A 170 -0.92 -3.62 -15.57
C GLN A 170 -0.08 -4.67 -14.85
N LYS A 171 0.76 -5.40 -15.59
CA LYS A 171 1.71 -6.36 -15.00
C LYS A 171 2.75 -5.68 -14.12
N LEU A 172 3.19 -4.48 -14.51
CA LEU A 172 4.11 -3.67 -13.69
C LEU A 172 3.45 -3.24 -12.38
N MET A 173 2.19 -2.81 -12.41
CA MET A 173 1.44 -2.45 -11.19
C MET A 173 1.23 -3.64 -10.26
N LEU A 174 0.82 -4.80 -10.80
CA LEU A 174 0.66 -6.01 -9.99
C LEU A 174 1.99 -6.44 -9.35
N ALA A 175 3.08 -6.38 -10.13
CA ALA A 175 4.41 -6.65 -9.61
C ALA A 175 4.78 -5.66 -8.48
N TYR A 176 4.55 -4.36 -8.69
CA TYR A 176 4.78 -3.34 -7.66
C TYR A 176 4.03 -3.63 -6.35
N TYR A 177 2.73 -3.90 -6.42
CA TYR A 177 1.91 -4.22 -5.24
C TYR A 177 2.37 -5.49 -4.52
N SER A 178 2.96 -6.45 -5.24
CA SER A 178 3.47 -7.69 -4.64
C SER A 178 4.83 -7.52 -3.96
N VAL A 179 5.67 -6.59 -4.42
CA VAL A 179 7.03 -6.40 -3.88
C VAL A 179 6.97 -5.82 -2.46
N SER A 180 6.12 -4.82 -2.22
CA SER A 180 6.02 -4.15 -0.92
C SER A 180 5.75 -5.08 0.28
N PRO A 181 4.74 -5.99 0.26
CA PRO A 181 4.52 -6.93 1.35
C PRO A 181 5.65 -7.97 1.49
N VAL A 182 6.32 -8.35 0.39
CA VAL A 182 7.49 -9.23 0.45
C VAL A 182 8.64 -8.57 1.20
N VAL A 183 8.84 -7.26 1.01
CA VAL A 183 9.83 -6.48 1.78
C VAL A 183 9.48 -6.49 3.26
N ASP A 184 8.22 -6.23 3.62
CA ASP A 184 7.78 -6.25 5.03
C ASP A 184 7.95 -7.64 5.67
N MET A 185 7.61 -8.70 4.93
CA MET A 185 7.81 -10.09 5.38
C MET A 185 9.29 -10.40 5.58
N ALA A 186 10.17 -9.94 4.70
CA ALA A 186 11.61 -10.12 4.85
C ALA A 186 12.13 -9.40 6.10
N ILE A 187 11.76 -8.12 6.31
CA ILE A 187 12.17 -7.35 7.49
C ILE A 187 11.65 -8.00 8.78
N ALA A 188 10.38 -8.41 8.80
CA ALA A 188 9.79 -9.13 9.92
C ALA A 188 10.50 -10.46 10.18
N GLY A 189 10.80 -11.24 9.13
CA GLY A 189 11.53 -12.51 9.22
C GLY A 189 12.92 -12.32 9.82
N PHE A 190 13.67 -11.31 9.37
CA PHE A 190 14.97 -10.96 9.97
C PHE A 190 14.81 -10.60 11.45
N MET A 191 13.80 -9.80 11.82
CA MET A 191 13.54 -9.44 13.21
C MET A 191 13.26 -10.67 14.07
N PHE A 192 12.40 -11.60 13.61
CA PHE A 192 12.10 -12.84 14.31
C PHE A 192 13.32 -13.75 14.47
N TYR A 193 14.15 -13.86 13.44
CA TYR A 193 15.38 -14.64 13.50
C TYR A 193 16.34 -14.12 14.58
N TYR A 194 16.60 -12.81 14.61
CA TYR A 194 17.48 -12.21 15.61
C TYR A 194 16.91 -12.30 17.03
N LEU A 195 15.60 -12.14 17.20
CA LEU A 195 14.94 -12.33 18.49
C LEU A 195 15.03 -13.78 18.97
N SER A 196 14.82 -14.75 18.08
CA SER A 196 14.92 -16.17 18.41
C SER A 196 16.35 -16.54 18.78
N LYS A 197 17.35 -16.04 18.05
CA LYS A 197 18.76 -16.23 18.38
C LYS A 197 19.11 -15.64 19.76
N LYS A 198 18.70 -14.39 20.02
CA LYS A 198 18.98 -13.74 21.31
C LYS A 198 18.24 -14.41 22.48
N SER A 199 17.02 -14.88 22.25
CA SER A 199 16.26 -15.66 23.25
C SER A 199 16.96 -16.97 23.59
N ASN A 200 17.58 -17.64 22.61
CA ASN A 200 18.34 -18.88 22.85
C ASN A 200 19.68 -18.62 23.56
N GLU A 201 20.24 -17.41 23.45
CA GLU A 201 21.48 -17.01 24.13
C GLU A 201 21.25 -16.57 25.59
N THR A 202 20.02 -16.20 25.97
CA THR A 202 19.68 -15.91 27.38
C THR A 202 18.97 -17.13 28.00
N PRO A 203 19.64 -17.94 28.84
CA PRO A 203 18.93 -18.91 29.65
C PRO A 203 18.00 -18.13 30.59
N PHE A 204 16.70 -18.43 30.56
CA PHE A 204 15.73 -17.94 31.53
C PHE A 204 16.03 -18.57 32.90
N THR A 205 17.12 -18.17 33.55
CA THR A 205 17.37 -18.44 34.96
C THR A 205 16.85 -17.25 35.75
N GLY A 206 15.56 -17.28 36.06
CA GLY A 206 14.88 -16.23 36.81
C GLY A 206 13.56 -16.74 37.33
N CYS A 207 13.63 -17.66 38.29
CA CYS A 207 12.52 -18.00 39.16
C CYS A 207 12.06 -16.70 39.85
N VAL A 208 10.96 -16.11 39.39
CA VAL A 208 10.35 -14.97 40.07
C VAL A 208 9.54 -15.55 41.23
N CYS A 209 10.18 -15.71 42.39
CA CYS A 209 9.45 -15.80 43.66
C CYS A 209 8.74 -14.45 43.85
N PHE A 210 7.42 -14.46 43.71
CA PHE A 210 6.56 -13.38 44.18
C PHE A 210 6.56 -13.37 45.71
N PRO A 211 6.81 -12.22 46.37
CA PRO A 211 6.49 -12.04 47.79
C PRO A 211 4.98 -11.93 48.03
#